data_AF-D7EIG2-F1
#
_entry.id   AF-D7EIG2-F1
#
_cell.length_a   1.000
_cell.length_b   1.000
_cell.length_c   1.000
_cell.angle_alpha   90.00
_cell.angle_beta   90.00
_cell.angle_gamma   90.00
#
_symmetry.space_group_name_H-M   'P 1'
#
loop_
_entity.id
_entity.type
_entity.pdbx_description
1 polymer ?
#
loop_
_entity_poly.entity_id
_entity_poly.type
_entity_poly.pdbx_seq_one_letter_code
_entity_poly.pdbx_strand_id
1 'polypeptide(L)'
;MLYQTPANRRINTLFRILTRANPIWGHNVRAYVSQDSVSIGGVTKVVTEAKRPEYVPCNYYRDGLGQTSLNHLKWMMQKDVLGQDIFLLGPPGALKRNLAMQYLELTNREHEYVALSRDTTESDLKQRREIVKGTATYFDQSAVRAATEGRVLILEGVEKAERNVLPVLNNLLENREMHLEDGRLLIPAARYDKLREKYGSEELDKWKLVRVDDNFRVIALGLPVPKYRGNPLDPPLRSRFQARDVGTMSYQVGVKRF
;
A
#
# COMPACT_ATOMS: atom_id res chain seq x y z
N MET A 1 -19.95 1.65 -26.13
CA MET A 1 -20.39 3.04 -26.36
C MET A 1 -20.81 3.64 -25.03
N LEU A 2 -19.96 4.47 -24.43
CA LEU A 2 -20.14 5.02 -23.08
C LEU A 2 -21.05 6.26 -23.15
N TYR A 3 -22.09 6.27 -22.31
CA TYR A 3 -22.91 7.45 -22.06
C TYR A 3 -22.08 8.50 -21.33
N GLN A 4 -21.45 9.39 -22.09
CA GLN A 4 -21.01 10.69 -21.57
C GLN A 4 -22.25 11.51 -21.24
N THR A 5 -22.42 11.87 -19.98
CA THR A 5 -23.49 12.79 -19.57
C THR A 5 -23.34 14.14 -20.30
N PRO A 6 -24.43 14.76 -20.78
CA PRO A 6 -24.39 15.97 -21.62
C PRO A 6 -23.71 17.18 -20.95
N ALA A 7 -23.69 17.23 -19.62
CA ALA A 7 -22.98 18.26 -18.84
C ALA A 7 -21.47 18.21 -19.06
N ASN A 8 -20.86 17.02 -19.06
CA ASN A 8 -19.42 16.84 -19.24
C ASN A 8 -18.95 17.14 -20.67
N ARG A 9 -19.84 17.02 -21.66
CA ARG A 9 -19.55 17.44 -23.05
C ARG A 9 -19.51 18.96 -23.17
N ARG A 10 -20.45 19.67 -22.56
CA ARG A 10 -20.54 21.15 -22.64
C ARG A 10 -19.34 21.83 -21.97
N ILE A 11 -18.90 21.34 -20.82
CA ILE A 11 -17.75 21.88 -20.09
C ILE A 11 -16.45 21.69 -20.89
N ASN A 12 -16.23 20.51 -21.50
CA ASN A 12 -15.07 20.27 -22.36
C ASN A 12 -15.06 21.14 -23.62
N THR A 13 -16.24 21.44 -24.19
CA THR A 13 -16.33 22.27 -25.39
C THR A 13 -15.99 23.73 -25.07
N LEU A 14 -16.49 24.25 -23.94
CA LEU A 14 -16.19 25.60 -23.44
C LEU A 14 -14.71 25.77 -23.10
N PHE A 15 -14.11 24.79 -22.42
CA PHE A 15 -12.68 24.85 -22.06
C PHE A 15 -11.77 24.86 -23.29
N ARG A 16 -12.11 24.06 -24.32
CA ARG A 16 -11.34 23.98 -25.58
C ARG A 16 -11.39 25.27 -26.39
N ILE A 17 -12.53 25.98 -26.35
CA ILE A 17 -12.71 27.28 -26.99
C ILE A 17 -11.89 28.37 -26.28
N LEU A 18 -11.80 28.31 -24.95
CA LEU A 18 -11.12 29.32 -24.14
C LEU A 18 -9.58 29.20 -24.13
N THR A 19 -9.02 27.99 -24.19
CA THR A 19 -7.56 27.79 -23.99
C THR A 19 -6.76 27.44 -25.25
N ARG A 20 -7.42 27.18 -26.40
CA ARG A 20 -6.78 26.79 -27.69
C ARG A 20 -5.66 25.74 -27.58
N ALA A 21 -5.68 24.89 -26.55
CA ALA A 21 -4.75 23.79 -26.34
C ALA A 21 -5.54 22.50 -26.12
N ASN A 22 -5.02 21.37 -26.61
CA ASN A 22 -5.54 20.06 -26.23
C ASN A 22 -5.07 19.75 -24.80
N PRO A 23 -5.97 19.61 -23.82
CA PRO A 23 -5.55 19.24 -22.48
C PRO A 23 -5.06 17.79 -22.49
N ILE A 24 -3.79 17.59 -22.12
CA ILE A 24 -3.30 16.30 -21.62
C ILE A 24 -3.86 16.18 -20.20
N TRP A 25 -5.09 15.71 -20.07
CA TRP A 25 -5.64 15.35 -18.77
C TRP A 25 -5.38 13.87 -18.52
N GLY A 26 -4.49 13.57 -17.58
CA GLY A 26 -4.66 12.39 -16.75
C GLY A 26 -6.08 12.46 -16.18
N HIS A 27 -6.82 11.36 -16.30
CA HIS A 27 -8.20 11.28 -15.82
C HIS A 27 -8.21 11.39 -14.29
N ASN A 28 -8.15 12.61 -13.76
CA ASN A 28 -8.38 12.90 -12.36
C ASN A 28 -9.90 12.77 -12.12
N VAL A 29 -10.32 11.55 -11.81
CA VAL A 29 -11.68 11.21 -11.37
C VAL A 29 -11.86 11.72 -9.94
N ARG A 30 -11.90 13.05 -9.78
CA ARG A 30 -12.08 13.75 -8.50
C ARG A 30 -13.52 14.24 -8.30
N ALA A 31 -14.53 13.44 -8.69
CA ALA A 31 -15.93 13.87 -8.66
C ALA A 31 -16.63 13.65 -7.29
N TYR A 32 -16.02 12.94 -6.34
CA TYR A 32 -16.59 12.69 -4.99
C TYR A 32 -15.62 12.96 -3.83
N VAL A 33 -14.50 13.63 -4.11
CA VAL A 33 -13.52 14.04 -3.10
C VAL A 33 -13.78 15.53 -2.82
N SER A 34 -14.41 15.86 -1.70
CA SER A 34 -14.19 17.20 -1.12
C SER A 34 -12.68 17.31 -0.95
N GLN A 35 -12.05 18.38 -1.42
CA GLN A 35 -10.61 18.45 -1.76
C GLN A 35 -9.64 17.85 -0.71
N ASP A 36 -10.05 17.69 0.55
CA ASP A 36 -9.23 17.24 1.67
C ASP A 36 -9.71 15.94 2.36
N SER A 37 -10.81 15.29 1.94
CA SER A 37 -11.28 14.06 2.60
C SER A 37 -12.08 13.10 1.72
N VAL A 38 -11.99 11.80 2.03
CA VAL A 38 -12.74 10.72 1.37
C VAL A 38 -13.63 10.03 2.39
N SER A 39 -14.90 9.86 2.05
CA SER A 39 -15.89 9.16 2.87
C SER A 39 -16.35 7.87 2.18
N ILE A 40 -16.29 6.75 2.90
CA ILE A 40 -16.85 5.47 2.45
C ILE A 40 -17.79 4.93 3.52
N GLY A 41 -19.09 4.92 3.23
CA GLY A 41 -20.12 4.34 4.08
C GLY A 41 -20.13 4.87 5.52
N GLY A 42 -19.93 6.18 5.69
CA GLY A 42 -19.93 6.89 6.98
C GLY A 42 -18.59 6.95 7.70
N VAL A 43 -17.53 6.38 7.11
CA VAL A 43 -16.16 6.50 7.62
C VAL A 43 -15.44 7.53 6.76
N THR A 44 -14.82 8.53 7.38
CA THR A 44 -14.14 9.61 6.68
C THR A 44 -12.66 9.59 7.00
N LYS A 45 -11.81 9.72 5.98
CA LYS A 45 -10.37 9.84 6.12
C LYS A 45 -9.89 11.10 5.41
N VAL A 46 -9.06 11.89 6.11
CA VAL A 46 -8.38 13.05 5.52
C VAL A 46 -7.35 12.55 4.51
N VAL A 47 -7.34 13.16 3.34
CA VAL A 47 -6.43 12.81 2.26
C VAL A 47 -5.28 13.80 2.25
N THR A 48 -4.06 13.30 2.40
CA THR A 48 -2.85 14.08 2.20
C THR A 48 -2.43 14.02 0.74
N GLU A 49 -1.83 15.10 0.23
CA GLU A 49 -1.20 15.08 -1.08
C GLU A 49 0.02 14.14 -1.07
N ALA A 50 0.14 13.31 -2.11
CA ALA A 50 1.27 12.41 -2.26
C ALA A 50 2.52 13.21 -2.64
N LYS A 51 3.66 12.93 -2.02
CA LYS A 51 4.96 13.55 -2.34
C LYS A 51 5.38 13.17 -3.77
N ARG A 52 5.10 11.93 -4.16
CA ARG A 52 5.45 11.33 -5.45
C ARG A 52 4.23 10.65 -6.06
N PRO A 53 3.44 11.38 -6.87
CA PRO A 53 2.22 10.87 -7.49
C PRO A 53 2.41 9.59 -8.32
N GLU A 54 3.62 9.34 -8.84
CA GLU A 54 3.93 8.12 -9.60
C GLU A 54 3.86 6.82 -8.77
N TYR A 55 3.88 6.92 -7.43
CA TYR A 55 3.67 5.78 -6.53
C TYR A 55 2.21 5.64 -6.09
N VAL A 56 1.31 6.50 -6.55
CA VAL A 56 -0.14 6.34 -6.32
C VAL A 56 -0.71 5.52 -7.48
N PRO A 57 -1.46 4.44 -7.21
CA PRO A 57 -2.07 3.67 -8.29
C PRO A 57 -3.16 4.48 -8.99
N CYS A 58 -3.27 4.32 -10.30
CA CYS A 58 -4.25 5.01 -11.15
C CYS A 58 -5.11 3.99 -11.93
N ASN A 59 -6.35 4.37 -12.25
CA ASN A 59 -7.30 3.60 -13.07
C ASN A 59 -7.82 2.29 -12.42
N TYR A 60 -7.85 2.21 -11.09
CA TYR A 60 -8.47 1.10 -10.36
C TYR A 60 -9.89 1.44 -9.86
N TYR A 61 -10.20 2.72 -9.70
CA TYR A 61 -11.54 3.21 -9.44
C TYR A 61 -12.44 2.99 -10.66
N ARG A 62 -13.65 2.51 -10.42
CA ARG A 62 -14.68 2.31 -11.44
C ARG A 62 -16.00 2.83 -10.91
N ASP A 63 -16.71 3.60 -11.71
CA ASP A 63 -18.06 4.03 -11.37
C ASP A 63 -18.99 2.82 -11.22
N GLY A 64 -19.86 2.87 -10.19
CA GLY A 64 -20.80 1.78 -9.89
C GLY A 64 -20.17 0.57 -9.20
N LEU A 65 -19.38 0.79 -8.14
CA LEU A 65 -18.87 -0.30 -7.32
C LEU A 65 -20.01 -1.10 -6.69
N GLY A 66 -19.91 -2.43 -6.77
CA GLY A 66 -20.86 -3.32 -6.10
C GLY A 66 -20.80 -3.14 -4.59
N GLN A 67 -21.94 -3.31 -3.91
CA GLN A 67 -22.06 -3.14 -2.46
C GLN A 67 -21.01 -3.94 -1.67
N THR A 68 -20.65 -5.13 -2.14
CA THR A 68 -19.62 -5.98 -1.53
C THR A 68 -18.24 -5.30 -1.55
N SER A 69 -17.83 -4.72 -2.68
CA SER A 69 -16.56 -3.99 -2.79
C SER A 69 -16.55 -2.77 -1.88
N LEU A 70 -17.65 -2.02 -1.82
CA LEU A 70 -17.78 -0.88 -0.90
C LEU A 70 -17.65 -1.30 0.57
N ASN A 71 -18.22 -2.43 0.95
CA ASN A 71 -18.10 -2.96 2.31
C ASN A 71 -16.64 -3.34 2.64
N HIS A 72 -15.88 -3.89 1.68
CA HIS A 72 -14.45 -4.15 1.85
C HIS A 72 -13.65 -2.86 1.99
N LEU A 73 -13.87 -1.88 1.10
CA LEU A 73 -13.17 -0.59 1.15
C LEU A 73 -13.47 0.18 2.44
N LYS A 74 -14.73 0.18 2.89
CA LYS A 74 -15.12 0.75 4.20
C LYS A 74 -14.33 0.10 5.32
N TRP A 75 -14.29 -1.22 5.36
CA TRP A 75 -13.56 -1.95 6.39
C TRP A 75 -12.06 -1.64 6.33
N MET A 76 -11.45 -1.58 5.14
CA MET A 76 -10.05 -1.19 4.97
C MET A 76 -9.78 0.22 5.50
N MET A 77 -10.66 1.17 5.20
CA MET A 77 -10.56 2.54 5.70
C MET A 77 -10.63 2.59 7.23
N GLN A 78 -11.54 1.84 7.86
CA GLN A 78 -11.63 1.77 9.32
C GLN A 78 -10.33 1.27 9.94
N LYS A 79 -9.71 0.25 9.35
CA LYS A 79 -8.46 -0.33 9.87
C LYS A 79 -7.27 0.60 9.69
N ASP A 80 -7.19 1.27 8.54
CA ASP A 80 -6.13 2.24 8.28
C ASP A 80 -6.23 3.46 9.22
N VAL A 81 -7.44 3.98 9.47
CA VAL A 81 -7.66 5.07 10.45
C VAL A 81 -7.24 4.67 11.86
N LEU A 82 -7.43 3.40 12.24
CA LEU A 82 -6.97 2.85 13.52
C LEU A 82 -5.46 2.54 13.55
N GLY A 83 -4.75 2.76 12.44
CA GLY A 83 -3.33 2.47 12.32
C GLY A 83 -2.97 0.98 12.24
N GLN A 84 -3.93 0.12 11.88
CA GLN A 84 -3.77 -1.33 11.87
C GLN A 84 -3.38 -1.84 10.48
N ASP A 85 -2.46 -2.81 10.44
CA ASP A 85 -2.08 -3.49 9.20
C ASP A 85 -3.20 -4.47 8.75
N ILE A 86 -3.36 -4.57 7.43
CA ILE A 86 -4.50 -5.27 6.81
C ILE A 86 -4.01 -6.55 6.13
N PHE A 87 -4.79 -7.63 6.24
CA PHE A 87 -4.59 -8.85 5.48
C PHE A 87 -5.86 -9.23 4.71
N LEU A 88 -5.80 -9.15 3.39
CA LEU A 88 -6.87 -9.58 2.49
C LEU A 88 -6.64 -11.06 2.12
N LEU A 89 -7.55 -11.91 2.56
CA LEU A 89 -7.60 -13.33 2.24
C LEU A 89 -8.68 -13.58 1.18
N GLY A 90 -8.48 -14.56 0.32
CA GLY A 90 -9.48 -14.89 -0.69
C GLY A 90 -8.92 -15.78 -1.80
N PRO A 91 -9.75 -16.22 -2.75
CA PRO A 91 -9.32 -17.07 -3.85
C PRO A 91 -8.22 -16.41 -4.70
N PRO A 92 -7.42 -17.19 -5.44
CA PRO A 92 -6.46 -16.65 -6.39
C PRO A 92 -7.18 -15.81 -7.45
N GLY A 93 -6.60 -14.67 -7.81
CA GLY A 93 -7.17 -13.74 -8.79
C GLY A 93 -6.89 -12.28 -8.44
N ALA A 94 -7.30 -11.39 -9.35
CA ALA A 94 -6.99 -9.96 -9.27
C ALA A 94 -7.83 -9.19 -8.23
N LEU A 95 -8.92 -9.77 -7.70
CA LEU A 95 -9.88 -9.04 -6.87
C LEU A 95 -9.25 -8.38 -5.64
N LYS A 96 -8.42 -9.12 -4.89
CA LYS A 96 -7.76 -8.61 -3.68
C LYS A 96 -6.81 -7.46 -4.00
N ARG A 97 -5.97 -7.65 -5.03
CA ARG A 97 -5.04 -6.63 -5.51
C ARG A 97 -5.79 -5.39 -5.99
N ASN A 98 -6.83 -5.58 -6.79
CA ASN A 98 -7.64 -4.47 -7.30
C ASN A 98 -8.31 -3.69 -6.17
N LEU A 99 -8.80 -4.36 -5.11
CA LEU A 99 -9.35 -3.69 -3.93
C LEU A 99 -8.28 -2.88 -3.19
N ALA A 100 -7.07 -3.44 -3.00
CA ALA A 100 -5.97 -2.72 -2.38
C ALA A 100 -5.56 -1.49 -3.20
N MET A 101 -5.37 -1.64 -4.51
CA MET A 101 -5.01 -0.54 -5.39
C MET A 101 -6.12 0.52 -5.48
N GLN A 102 -7.38 0.10 -5.56
CA GLN A 102 -8.53 1.01 -5.54
C GLN A 102 -8.62 1.79 -4.24
N TYR A 103 -8.34 1.15 -3.09
CA TYR A 103 -8.30 1.83 -1.81
C TYR A 103 -7.20 2.92 -1.76
N LEU A 104 -6.01 2.60 -2.27
CA LEU A 104 -4.88 3.53 -2.31
C LEU A 104 -5.11 4.69 -3.28
N GLU A 105 -5.72 4.43 -4.44
CA GLU A 105 -6.12 5.47 -5.38
C GLU A 105 -7.14 6.41 -4.75
N LEU A 106 -8.16 5.87 -4.08
CA LEU A 106 -9.18 6.66 -3.38
C LEU A 106 -8.57 7.52 -2.28
N THR A 107 -7.60 6.99 -1.53
CA THR A 107 -6.97 7.69 -0.40
C THR A 107 -5.71 8.47 -0.79
N ASN A 108 -5.39 8.55 -2.08
CA ASN A 108 -4.19 9.20 -2.63
C ASN A 108 -2.88 8.79 -1.93
N ARG A 109 -2.74 7.49 -1.62
CA ARG A 109 -1.60 6.97 -0.88
C ARG A 109 -0.57 6.34 -1.81
N GLU A 110 0.68 6.71 -1.59
CA GLU A 110 1.83 6.07 -2.21
C GLU A 110 1.97 4.62 -1.73
N HIS A 111 2.42 3.75 -2.61
CA HIS A 111 2.67 2.36 -2.27
C HIS A 111 3.97 1.82 -2.85
N GLU A 112 4.50 0.80 -2.18
CA GLU A 112 5.54 -0.08 -2.69
C GLU A 112 4.96 -1.48 -2.80
N TYR A 113 5.26 -2.18 -3.89
CA TYR A 113 4.72 -3.50 -4.14
C TYR A 113 5.82 -4.56 -4.09
N VAL A 114 5.55 -5.65 -3.37
CA VAL A 114 6.42 -6.83 -3.30
C VAL A 114 5.60 -8.08 -3.52
N ALA A 115 5.98 -8.85 -4.54
CA ALA A 115 5.49 -10.20 -4.74
C ALA A 115 6.47 -11.21 -4.13
N LEU A 116 6.03 -11.87 -3.06
CA LEU A 116 6.78 -12.91 -2.38
C LEU A 116 6.69 -14.22 -3.15
N SER A 117 7.85 -14.82 -3.35
CA SER A 117 8.08 -16.13 -3.95
C SER A 117 9.00 -16.94 -3.05
N ARG A 118 9.21 -18.20 -3.41
CA ARG A 118 10.19 -19.07 -2.75
C ARG A 118 11.64 -18.63 -2.98
N ASP A 119 11.86 -17.79 -3.97
CA ASP A 119 13.19 -17.27 -4.30
C ASP A 119 13.42 -15.87 -3.71
N THR A 120 12.41 -15.31 -3.02
CA THR A 120 12.55 -13.99 -2.40
C THR A 120 13.50 -14.08 -1.23
N THR A 121 14.52 -13.23 -1.24
CA THR A 121 15.51 -13.16 -0.18
C THR A 121 15.31 -11.94 0.71
N GLU A 122 15.99 -11.94 1.85
CA GLU A 122 16.05 -10.79 2.75
C GLU A 122 16.57 -9.52 2.03
N SER A 123 17.53 -9.67 1.11
CA SER A 123 18.08 -8.58 0.31
C SER A 123 17.06 -7.91 -0.61
N ASP A 124 16.03 -8.64 -1.05
CA ASP A 124 14.96 -8.10 -1.90
C ASP A 124 13.95 -7.24 -1.11
N LEU A 125 13.94 -7.38 0.22
CA LEU A 125 13.09 -6.61 1.12
C LEU A 125 13.83 -5.44 1.76
N LYS A 126 15.07 -5.68 2.20
CA LYS A 126 15.89 -4.72 2.94
C LYS A 126 16.71 -3.87 1.99
N GLN A 127 17.85 -4.41 1.58
CA GLN A 127 18.86 -3.71 0.81
C GLN A 127 19.56 -4.67 -0.13
N ARG A 128 19.76 -4.21 -1.37
CA ARG A 128 20.60 -4.91 -2.33
C ARG A 128 21.97 -4.25 -2.36
N ARG A 129 23.02 -5.06 -2.24
CA ARG A 129 24.41 -4.59 -2.41
C ARG A 129 24.79 -4.72 -3.87
N GLU A 130 25.12 -3.61 -4.50
CA GLU A 130 25.55 -3.55 -5.90
C GLU A 130 26.92 -2.86 -6.01
N ILE A 131 27.73 -3.26 -6.99
CA ILE A 131 29.02 -2.62 -7.25
C ILE A 131 28.80 -1.54 -8.29
N VAL A 132 28.93 -0.28 -7.87
CA VAL A 132 28.82 0.88 -8.75
C VAL A 132 30.19 1.54 -8.83
N LYS A 133 30.75 1.63 -10.04
CA LYS A 133 32.06 2.25 -10.29
C LYS A 133 33.19 1.69 -9.40
N GLY A 134 33.17 0.38 -9.14
CA GLY A 134 34.18 -0.31 -8.32
C GLY A 134 33.97 -0.20 -6.81
N THR A 135 32.90 0.44 -6.33
CA THR A 135 32.56 0.53 -4.90
C THR A 135 31.24 -0.17 -4.60
N ALA A 136 31.21 -0.98 -3.54
CA ALA A 136 29.99 -1.61 -3.06
C ALA A 136 29.05 -0.55 -2.45
N THR A 137 27.89 -0.36 -3.05
CA THR A 137 26.83 0.55 -2.62
C THR A 137 25.60 -0.25 -2.23
N TYR A 138 24.91 0.18 -1.18
CA TYR A 138 23.67 -0.44 -0.72
C TYR A 138 22.47 0.36 -1.22
N PHE A 139 21.51 -0.34 -1.82
CA PHE A 139 20.28 0.25 -2.35
C PHE A 139 19.07 -0.22 -1.56
N ASP A 140 18.35 0.72 -0.96
CA ASP A 140 17.13 0.47 -0.20
C ASP A 140 16.04 -0.14 -1.10
N GLN A 141 15.52 -1.28 -0.67
CA GLN A 141 14.45 -1.98 -1.37
C GLN A 141 13.07 -1.55 -0.86
N SER A 142 12.03 -2.21 -1.35
CA SER A 142 10.63 -1.80 -1.19
C SER A 142 10.18 -1.68 0.27
N ALA A 143 10.61 -2.57 1.18
CA ALA A 143 10.16 -2.50 2.56
C ALA A 143 10.79 -1.33 3.32
N VAL A 144 12.08 -1.06 3.09
CA VAL A 144 12.80 0.08 3.68
C VAL A 144 12.22 1.39 3.17
N ARG A 145 12.09 1.54 1.84
CA ARG A 145 11.51 2.74 1.22
C ARG A 145 10.09 3.01 1.71
N ALA A 146 9.27 1.98 1.83
CA ALA A 146 7.92 2.14 2.36
C ALA A 146 7.92 2.64 3.81
N ALA A 147 8.78 2.05 4.66
CA ALA A 147 8.89 2.41 6.06
C ALA A 147 9.43 3.85 6.26
N THR A 148 10.42 4.27 5.50
CA THR A 148 11.03 5.61 5.64
C THR A 148 10.17 6.71 5.04
N GLU A 149 9.47 6.44 3.93
CA GLU A 149 8.68 7.46 3.22
C GLU A 149 7.21 7.52 3.66
N GLY A 150 6.75 6.59 4.50
CA GLY A 150 5.36 6.51 4.95
C GLY A 150 4.39 5.93 3.92
N ARG A 151 4.92 5.14 2.97
CA ARG A 151 4.12 4.47 1.93
C ARG A 151 3.41 3.25 2.49
N VAL A 152 2.43 2.77 1.73
CA VAL A 152 1.82 1.47 2.00
C VAL A 152 2.64 0.37 1.34
N LEU A 153 3.10 -0.61 2.11
CA LEU A 153 3.75 -1.80 1.57
C LEU A 153 2.69 -2.86 1.24
N ILE A 154 2.54 -3.18 -0.04
CA ILE A 154 1.73 -4.30 -0.49
C ILE A 154 2.60 -5.57 -0.52
N LEU A 155 2.26 -6.54 0.31
CA LEU A 155 2.91 -7.85 0.35
C LEU A 155 1.99 -8.90 -0.29
N GLU A 156 2.30 -9.34 -1.49
CA GLU A 156 1.54 -10.40 -2.15
C GLU A 156 2.19 -11.76 -2.03
N GLY A 157 1.40 -12.79 -1.72
CA GLY A 157 1.89 -14.16 -1.70
C GLY A 157 2.62 -14.51 -0.40
N VAL A 158 2.17 -13.98 0.74
CA VAL A 158 2.77 -14.28 2.06
C VAL A 158 2.79 -15.78 2.35
N GLU A 159 1.84 -16.56 1.81
CA GLU A 159 1.85 -18.02 1.91
C GLU A 159 2.99 -18.71 1.15
N LYS A 160 3.72 -17.99 0.29
CA LYS A 160 4.84 -18.51 -0.51
C LYS A 160 6.20 -18.06 0.01
N ALA A 161 6.22 -17.19 1.02
CA ALA A 161 7.45 -16.66 1.57
C ALA A 161 8.30 -17.77 2.19
N GLU A 162 9.61 -17.69 1.98
CA GLU A 162 10.58 -18.56 2.62
C GLU A 162 10.77 -18.24 4.10
N ARG A 163 11.23 -19.22 4.86
CA ARG A 163 11.40 -19.13 6.32
C ARG A 163 12.40 -18.04 6.75
N ASN A 164 13.39 -17.74 5.92
CA ASN A 164 14.38 -16.69 6.20
C ASN A 164 13.79 -15.27 6.11
N VAL A 165 12.72 -15.07 5.36
CA VAL A 165 12.08 -13.76 5.15
C VAL A 165 11.08 -13.44 6.27
N LEU A 166 10.43 -14.45 6.85
CA LEU A 166 9.39 -14.26 7.86
C LEU A 166 9.85 -13.50 9.12
N PRO A 167 11.06 -13.75 9.69
CA PRO A 167 11.54 -13.00 10.86
C PRO A 167 11.69 -11.50 10.57
N VAL A 168 12.21 -11.17 9.39
CA VAL A 168 12.42 -9.77 8.96
C VAL A 168 11.08 -9.05 8.84
N LEU A 169 10.09 -9.69 8.20
CA LEU A 169 8.74 -9.15 8.10
C LEU A 169 8.05 -9.05 9.47
N ASN A 170 8.22 -10.06 10.33
CA ASN A 170 7.60 -10.06 11.66
C ASN A 170 8.11 -8.89 12.50
N ASN A 171 9.42 -8.63 12.54
CA ASN A 171 9.99 -7.50 13.29
C ASN A 171 9.50 -6.14 12.75
N LEU A 172 9.41 -6.00 11.43
CA LEU A 172 8.91 -4.77 10.81
C LEU A 172 7.41 -4.55 11.09
N LEU A 173 6.61 -5.62 11.14
CA LEU A 173 5.17 -5.55 11.42
C LEU A 173 4.88 -5.35 12.91
N GLU A 174 5.69 -5.94 13.78
CA GLU A 174 5.52 -5.89 15.22
C GLU A 174 6.03 -4.59 15.83
N ASN A 175 7.30 -4.26 15.60
CA ASN A 175 7.97 -3.15 16.29
C ASN A 175 8.23 -1.95 15.38
N ARG A 176 7.98 -2.06 14.06
CA ARG A 176 8.51 -1.12 13.06
C ARG A 176 10.04 -0.99 13.14
N GLU A 177 10.70 -2.12 13.41
CA GLU A 177 12.15 -2.18 13.55
C GLU A 177 12.76 -3.11 12.49
N MET A 178 13.91 -2.70 11.95
CA MET A 178 14.63 -3.46 10.94
C MET A 178 16.10 -3.04 10.91
N HIS A 179 17.01 -4.00 11.07
CA HIS A 179 18.45 -3.79 10.95
C HIS A 179 18.85 -3.78 9.49
N LEU A 180 19.59 -2.79 9.00
CA LEU A 180 20.04 -2.70 7.61
C LEU A 180 21.50 -3.16 7.47
N GLU A 181 21.89 -3.56 6.26
CA GLU A 181 23.22 -4.11 5.96
C GLU A 181 24.32 -3.03 5.96
N ASP A 182 23.94 -1.77 5.74
CA ASP A 182 24.83 -0.60 5.86
C ASP A 182 25.04 -0.12 7.33
N GLY A 183 24.45 -0.85 8.28
CA GLY A 183 24.50 -0.58 9.71
C GLY A 183 23.44 0.41 10.21
N ARG A 184 22.52 0.87 9.35
CA ARG A 184 21.36 1.64 9.80
C ARG A 184 20.39 0.77 10.58
N LEU A 185 19.65 1.37 11.51
CA LEU A 185 18.58 0.69 12.25
C LEU A 185 17.30 1.50 12.14
N LEU A 186 16.29 0.93 11.50
CA LEU A 186 14.94 1.47 11.51
C LEU A 186 14.34 1.31 12.91
N ILE A 187 13.79 2.40 13.44
CA ILE A 187 13.07 2.42 14.71
C ILE A 187 11.74 3.18 14.57
N PRO A 188 10.71 2.80 15.37
CA PRO A 188 9.43 3.49 15.34
C PRO A 188 9.57 4.97 15.67
N ALA A 189 8.83 5.80 14.95
CA ALA A 189 8.67 7.24 15.13
C ALA A 189 8.69 7.71 16.59
N ALA A 190 7.78 7.18 17.41
CA ALA A 190 7.64 7.57 18.82
C ALA A 190 8.91 7.31 19.65
N ARG A 191 9.71 6.29 19.30
CA ARG A 191 10.99 6.00 19.96
C ARG A 191 12.09 6.92 19.44
N TYR A 192 12.13 7.16 18.13
CA TYR A 192 13.09 8.07 17.51
C TYR A 192 12.94 9.49 18.07
N ASP A 193 11.71 10.00 18.14
CA ASP A 193 11.44 11.37 18.57
C ASP A 193 11.84 11.60 20.04
N LYS A 194 11.60 10.62 20.92
CA LYS A 194 12.07 10.64 22.32
C LYS A 194 13.59 10.63 22.44
N LEU A 195 14.28 9.82 21.62
CA LEU A 195 15.74 9.78 21.61
C LEU A 195 16.32 11.08 21.08
N ARG A 196 15.68 11.67 20.06
CA ARG A 196 16.05 12.96 19.47
C ARG A 196 15.97 14.10 20.47
N GLU A 197 14.92 14.14 21.27
CA GLU A 197 14.78 15.13 22.35
C GLU A 197 15.87 14.98 23.42
N LYS A 198 16.25 13.74 23.75
CA LYS A 198 17.20 13.46 24.84
C LYS A 198 18.68 13.62 24.46
N TYR A 199 19.06 13.20 23.26
CA TYR A 199 20.47 13.13 22.84
C TYR A 199 20.83 14.06 21.68
N GLY A 200 19.84 14.68 21.01
CA GLY A 200 20.05 15.54 19.85
C GLY A 200 20.34 14.74 18.57
N SER A 201 20.03 15.33 17.40
CA SER A 201 20.08 14.62 16.10
C SER A 201 21.46 14.07 15.73
N GLU A 202 22.54 14.76 16.10
CA GLU A 202 23.91 14.34 15.77
C GLU A 202 24.29 13.00 16.39
N GLU A 203 23.84 12.72 17.61
CA GLU A 203 24.08 11.43 18.27
C GLU A 203 23.26 10.30 17.63
N LEU A 204 22.03 10.57 17.19
CA LEU A 204 21.24 9.57 16.45
C LEU A 204 21.87 9.22 15.11
N ASP A 205 22.45 10.20 14.41
CA ASP A 205 23.14 9.98 13.15
C ASP A 205 24.42 9.13 13.36
N LYS A 206 25.15 9.36 14.46
CA LYS A 206 26.29 8.49 14.85
C LYS A 206 25.84 7.06 15.12
N TRP A 207 24.69 6.87 15.74
CA TRP A 207 24.08 5.54 15.96
C TRP A 207 23.39 4.98 14.71
N LYS A 208 23.37 5.74 13.60
CA LYS A 208 22.73 5.37 12.33
C LYS A 208 21.24 5.00 12.49
N LEU A 209 20.55 5.68 13.40
CA LEU A 209 19.12 5.45 13.62
C LEU A 209 18.29 6.12 12.52
N VAL A 210 17.32 5.39 12.00
CA VAL A 210 16.40 5.87 10.97
C VAL A 210 14.98 5.83 11.51
N ARG A 211 14.28 6.97 11.40
CA ARG A 211 12.88 7.08 11.81
C ARG A 211 11.99 6.37 10.80
N VAL A 212 11.14 5.45 11.26
CA VAL A 212 10.00 4.93 10.47
C VAL A 212 8.86 5.94 10.53
N ASP A 213 8.25 6.23 9.38
CA ASP A 213 7.14 7.17 9.28
C ASP A 213 5.86 6.61 9.93
N ASP A 214 5.11 7.46 10.64
CA ASP A 214 3.90 7.05 11.35
C ASP A 214 2.78 6.57 10.42
N ASN A 215 2.80 7.04 9.17
CA ASN A 215 1.86 6.65 8.14
C ASN A 215 2.21 5.31 7.51
N PHE A 216 3.39 4.74 7.75
CA PHE A 216 3.76 3.43 7.19
C PHE A 216 2.71 2.36 7.57
N ARG A 217 2.16 1.67 6.56
CA ARG A 217 1.17 0.61 6.73
C ARG A 217 1.46 -0.55 5.80
N VAL A 218 1.02 -1.75 6.19
CA VAL A 218 1.17 -2.95 5.38
C VAL A 218 -0.20 -3.48 4.98
N ILE A 219 -0.35 -3.78 3.68
CA ILE A 219 -1.50 -4.53 3.14
C ILE A 219 -0.97 -5.85 2.60
N ALA A 220 -1.19 -6.93 3.34
CA ALA A 220 -0.89 -8.27 2.88
C ALA A 220 -2.04 -8.81 2.01
N LEU A 221 -1.69 -9.53 0.94
CA LEU A 221 -2.58 -10.25 0.05
C LEU A 221 -2.19 -11.72 0.07
N GLY A 222 -3.11 -12.60 0.44
CA GLY A 222 -2.79 -14.02 0.57
C GLY A 222 -3.93 -14.95 0.21
N LEU A 223 -3.59 -16.24 0.21
CA LEU A 223 -4.53 -17.31 -0.03
C LEU A 223 -4.93 -18.00 1.27
N PRO A 224 -6.19 -18.45 1.41
CA PRO A 224 -6.56 -19.31 2.53
C PRO A 224 -5.90 -20.68 2.35
N VAL A 225 -4.98 -21.02 3.26
CA VAL A 225 -4.33 -22.33 3.37
C VAL A 225 -5.07 -23.12 4.48
N PRO A 226 -5.40 -24.42 4.31
CA PRO A 226 -4.91 -25.37 3.30
C PRO A 226 -5.71 -25.44 1.99
N LYS A 227 -6.75 -24.62 1.80
CA LYS A 227 -7.61 -24.67 0.60
C LYS A 227 -6.82 -24.47 -0.70
N TYR A 228 -5.77 -23.65 -0.67
CA TYR A 228 -4.83 -23.47 -1.77
C TYR A 228 -3.41 -23.86 -1.37
N ARG A 229 -2.56 -24.16 -2.37
CA ARG A 229 -1.16 -24.50 -2.15
C ARG A 229 -0.40 -23.32 -1.56
N GLY A 230 0.23 -23.54 -0.42
CA GLY A 230 1.05 -22.55 0.28
C GLY A 230 1.40 -23.06 1.68
N ASN A 231 2.27 -22.33 2.35
CA ASN A 231 2.57 -22.54 3.75
C ASN A 231 1.53 -21.78 4.59
N PRO A 232 0.95 -22.39 5.63
CA PRO A 232 0.09 -21.65 6.54
C PRO A 232 0.92 -20.54 7.19
N LEU A 233 0.35 -19.35 7.34
CA LEU A 233 1.03 -18.28 8.07
C LEU A 233 1.25 -18.72 9.52
N ASP A 234 2.47 -18.48 10.00
CA ASP A 234 2.80 -18.70 11.40
C ASP A 234 1.86 -17.88 12.31
N PRO A 235 1.40 -18.44 13.45
CA PRO A 235 0.48 -17.77 14.35
C PRO A 235 0.92 -16.36 14.79
N PRO A 236 2.21 -16.07 15.07
CA PRO A 236 2.66 -14.73 15.42
C PRO A 236 2.42 -13.73 14.29
N LEU A 237 2.85 -14.06 13.07
CA LEU A 237 2.70 -13.19 11.89
C LEU A 237 1.22 -12.97 11.56
N ARG A 238 0.42 -14.04 11.60
CA ARG A 238 -1.03 -13.96 11.36
C ARG A 238 -1.73 -12.99 12.32
N SER A 239 -1.31 -12.97 13.58
CA SER A 239 -1.94 -12.15 14.63
C SER A 239 -1.58 -10.66 14.54
N ARG A 240 -0.56 -10.28 13.74
CA ARG A 240 -0.21 -8.88 13.48
C ARG A 240 -1.16 -8.18 12.53
N PHE A 241 -1.88 -8.95 11.73
CA PHE A 241 -2.82 -8.40 10.76
C PHE A 241 -4.26 -8.44 11.25
N GLN A 242 -5.02 -7.45 10.80
CA GLN A 242 -6.46 -7.55 10.77
C GLN A 242 -6.85 -8.26 9.48
N ALA A 243 -7.44 -9.44 9.60
CA ALA A 243 -7.79 -10.25 8.43
C ALA A 243 -9.22 -9.95 7.93
N ARG A 244 -9.39 -9.92 6.61
CA ARG A 244 -10.69 -9.85 5.95
C ARG A 244 -10.74 -10.87 4.82
N ASP A 245 -11.78 -11.71 4.83
CA ASP A 245 -12.09 -12.57 3.70
C ASP A 245 -12.76 -11.75 2.59
N VAL A 246 -12.15 -11.78 1.42
CA VAL A 246 -12.59 -11.22 0.15
C VAL A 246 -13.07 -12.42 -0.67
N GLY A 247 -14.29 -12.86 -0.40
CA GLY A 247 -14.89 -14.03 -1.05
C GLY A 247 -14.99 -13.89 -2.56
N THR A 248 -15.27 -15.01 -3.24
CA THR A 248 -15.60 -15.01 -4.66
C THR A 248 -16.89 -14.22 -4.89
N MET A 249 -16.89 -13.28 -5.84
CA MET A 249 -18.13 -12.66 -6.31
C MET A 249 -19.15 -13.76 -6.64
N SER A 250 -20.38 -13.64 -6.14
CA SER A 250 -21.45 -14.58 -6.48
C SER A 250 -21.60 -14.65 -8.00
N TYR A 251 -21.76 -15.87 -8.55
CA TYR A 251 -21.80 -16.17 -9.99
C TYR A 251 -22.65 -15.18 -10.81
N GLN A 252 -23.77 -14.71 -10.24
CA GLN A 252 -24.68 -13.73 -10.85
C GLN A 252 -24.04 -12.37 -11.21
N VAL A 253 -22.94 -11.97 -10.55
CA VAL A 253 -22.24 -10.70 -10.84
C VAL A 253 -21.11 -10.90 -11.85
N GLY A 254 -20.58 -12.12 -11.99
CA GLY A 254 -19.51 -12.46 -12.93
C GLY A 254 -19.98 -12.58 -14.38
N VAL A 255 -21.20 -13.06 -14.61
CA VAL A 255 -21.75 -13.31 -15.95
C VAL A 255 -22.08 -12.02 -16.72
N LYS A 256 -22.26 -10.88 -16.05
CA LYS A 256 -22.45 -9.57 -16.71
C LYS A 256 -21.15 -8.89 -17.14
N ARG A 257 -19.99 -9.53 -16.98
CA ARG A 257 -18.65 -8.94 -17.24
C ARG A 257 -17.86 -9.63 -18.35
N PHE A 258 -18.51 -10.44 -19.18
CA PHE A 258 -18.00 -10.87 -20.48
C PHE A 258 -18.85 -10.24 -21.59
#